data_AF-A0A954I472-F1
#
_entry.id   AF-A0A954I472-F1
#
_cell.length_a   1.000
_cell.length_b   1.000
_cell.length_c   1.000
_cell.angle_alpha   90.00
_cell.angle_beta   90.00
_cell.angle_gamma   90.00
#
_symmetry.space_group_name_H-M   'P 1'
#
loop_
_entity.id
_entity.type
_entity.pdbx_description
1 polymer ?
#
loop_
_entity_poly.entity_id
_entity_poly.type
_entity_poly.pdbx_seq_one_letter_code
_entity_poly.pdbx_strand_id
1 'polypeptide(L)'
;MQKQVVKCLWLMGSGNPSDSAFVDRFQQEARIAAEMTHQNLVRVTHVDRLGELHYLVMEYVEGEDCARRVERTGPMDEETALTVLLGAARGLGYAHQRGIVHRDVKPANLMISAHGEVKVIDLGLARAIDSTRQLGATIGTLGTPLYMAPEQWQSANVDATADVWALGAVLHFLLTGRSPIPEHATDTAT
;
A
#
# COMPACT_ATOMS: atom_id res chain seq x y z
N MET A 1 0.59 10.16 26.67
CA MET A 1 1.07 10.75 25.39
C MET A 1 0.66 9.80 24.28
N GLN A 2 -0.06 10.27 23.25
CA GLN A 2 -0.53 9.40 22.17
C GLN A 2 0.61 9.20 21.16
N LYS A 3 0.98 7.95 20.85
CA LYS A 3 2.01 7.63 19.85
C LYS A 3 1.46 7.91 18.44
N GLN A 4 2.32 8.41 17.56
CA GLN A 4 2.01 8.66 16.15
C GLN A 4 3.18 8.21 15.27
N VAL A 5 2.88 7.89 14.01
CA VAL A 5 3.87 7.59 12.98
C VAL A 5 3.94 8.77 12.03
N VAL A 6 5.16 9.23 11.73
CA VAL A 6 5.39 10.26 10.70
C VAL A 6 6.09 9.61 9.52
N LYS A 7 5.43 9.61 8.36
CA LYS A 7 6.01 9.16 7.10
C LYS A 7 6.49 10.37 6.31
N CYS A 8 7.79 10.41 6.04
CA CYS A 8 8.45 11.47 5.29
C CYS A 8 8.65 11.05 3.83
N LEU A 9 8.27 11.92 2.89
CA LEU A 9 8.44 11.72 1.45
C LEU A 9 9.20 12.92 0.87
N TRP A 10 10.37 12.64 0.32
CA TRP A 10 11.10 13.61 -0.49
C TRP A 10 10.60 13.56 -1.92
N LEU A 11 9.90 14.61 -2.34
CA LEU A 11 9.50 14.79 -3.71
C LEU A 11 10.66 15.47 -4.45
N MET A 12 11.59 14.66 -4.98
CA MET A 12 12.69 15.18 -5.80
C MET A 12 12.13 15.71 -7.12
N GLY A 13 11.97 17.03 -7.21
CA GLY A 13 11.59 17.78 -8.41
C GLY A 13 12.71 18.74 -8.82
N SER A 14 13.44 18.40 -9.88
CA SER A 14 14.41 19.28 -10.51
C SER A 14 13.69 20.35 -11.34
N GLY A 15 13.19 21.41 -10.69
CA GLY A 15 12.86 22.70 -11.32
C GLY A 15 11.94 22.73 -12.54
N ASN A 16 11.06 21.73 -12.76
CA ASN A 16 10.22 21.66 -13.97
C ASN A 16 8.74 21.95 -13.63
N PRO A 17 7.97 22.73 -14.44
CA PRO A 17 6.57 23.07 -14.13
C PRO A 17 5.62 21.89 -13.97
N SER A 18 5.97 20.71 -14.52
CA SER A 18 5.28 19.43 -14.31
C SER A 18 5.28 18.96 -12.84
N ASP A 19 6.18 19.48 -12.01
CA ASP A 19 6.26 19.15 -10.58
C ASP A 19 5.12 19.81 -9.76
N SER A 20 4.55 20.92 -10.24
CA SER A 20 3.43 21.61 -9.54
C SER A 20 2.14 20.79 -9.55
N ALA A 21 1.69 20.34 -10.74
CA ALA A 21 0.50 19.50 -10.90
C ALA A 21 0.63 18.16 -10.15
N PHE A 22 1.86 17.69 -9.98
CA PHE A 22 2.21 16.49 -9.24
C PHE A 22 2.05 16.69 -7.72
N VAL A 23 2.60 17.79 -7.18
CA VAL A 23 2.44 18.13 -5.76
C VAL A 23 0.96 18.37 -5.44
N ASP A 24 0.21 19.01 -6.34
CA ASP A 24 -1.22 19.25 -6.18
C ASP A 24 -2.01 17.94 -6.14
N ARG A 25 -1.69 16.97 -7.01
CA ARG A 25 -2.34 15.65 -6.99
C ARG A 25 -2.01 14.87 -5.72
N PHE A 26 -0.75 14.87 -5.29
CA PHE A 26 -0.35 14.23 -4.04
C PHE A 26 -1.10 14.83 -2.85
N GLN A 27 -1.17 16.16 -2.76
CA GLN A 27 -1.92 16.84 -1.71
C GLN A 27 -3.42 16.51 -1.78
N GLN A 28 -4.00 16.42 -2.98
CA GLN A 28 -5.40 16.06 -3.16
C GLN A 28 -5.69 14.63 -2.65
N GLU A 29 -4.89 13.65 -3.08
CA GLU A 29 -5.08 12.26 -2.63
C GLU A 29 -4.83 12.11 -1.13
N ALA A 30 -3.84 12.82 -0.58
CA ALA A 30 -3.56 12.82 0.85
C ALA A 30 -4.67 13.48 1.68
N ARG A 31 -5.34 14.52 1.16
CA ARG A 31 -6.54 15.10 1.78
C ARG A 31 -7.70 14.11 1.80
N ILE A 32 -7.97 13.43 0.68
CA ILE A 32 -9.02 12.40 0.63
C ILE A 32 -8.70 11.30 1.65
N ALA A 33 -7.45 10.85 1.74
CA ALA A 33 -7.04 9.85 2.73
C ALA A 33 -7.17 10.35 4.18
N ALA A 34 -6.96 11.65 4.45
CA ALA A 34 -7.17 12.24 5.77
C ALA A 34 -8.66 12.31 6.17
N GLU A 35 -9.57 12.39 5.20
CA GLU A 35 -11.02 12.33 5.44
C GLU A 35 -11.53 10.90 5.66
N MET A 36 -10.72 9.88 5.35
CA MET A 36 -11.10 8.49 5.48
C MET A 36 -11.00 8.00 6.93
N THR A 37 -12.15 7.59 7.49
CA THR A 37 -12.20 6.93 8.79
C THR A 37 -12.87 5.56 8.64
N HIS A 38 -12.09 4.50 8.84
CA HIS A 38 -12.56 3.13 8.81
C HIS A 38 -11.73 2.26 9.75
N GLN A 39 -12.35 1.31 10.44
CA GLN A 39 -11.67 0.47 11.44
C GLN A 39 -10.47 -0.30 10.84
N ASN A 40 -10.59 -0.73 9.58
CA ASN A 40 -9.57 -1.51 8.87
C ASN A 40 -8.61 -0.69 8.02
N LEU A 41 -8.60 0.63 8.16
CA LEU A 41 -7.61 1.51 7.53
C LEU A 41 -6.84 2.26 8.61
N VAL A 42 -5.57 2.53 8.35
CA VAL A 42 -4.80 3.45 9.19
C VAL A 42 -5.35 4.85 9.05
N ARG A 43 -5.66 5.50 10.17
CA ARG A 43 -6.11 6.88 10.16
C ARG A 43 -4.93 7.83 9.92
N VAL A 44 -5.01 8.59 8.84
CA VAL A 44 -4.15 9.76 8.60
C VAL A 44 -4.73 10.92 9.41
N THR A 45 -3.94 11.49 10.32
CA THR A 45 -4.38 12.60 11.18
C THR A 45 -3.97 13.96 10.63
N HIS A 46 -2.83 14.03 9.95
CA HIS A 46 -2.32 15.29 9.40
C HIS A 46 -1.50 15.03 8.14
N VAL A 47 -1.54 15.96 7.20
CA VAL A 47 -0.73 15.96 5.98
C VAL A 47 -0.19 17.36 5.81
N ASP A 48 1.12 17.49 5.63
CA ASP A 48 1.75 18.80 5.52
C ASP A 48 3.08 18.74 4.76
N ARG A 49 3.76 19.88 4.67
CA ARG A 49 5.10 20.00 4.10
C ARG A 49 6.00 20.95 4.90
N LEU A 50 7.30 20.68 4.86
CA LEU A 50 8.35 21.55 5.35
C LEU A 50 9.38 21.77 4.23
N GLY A 51 9.27 22.90 3.52
CA GLY A 51 9.99 23.09 2.27
C GLY A 51 9.55 22.05 1.22
N GLU A 52 10.51 21.29 0.70
CA GLU A 52 10.29 20.20 -0.26
C GLU A 52 9.97 18.85 0.40
N LEU A 53 10.07 18.77 1.73
CA LEU A 53 9.75 17.55 2.47
C LEU A 53 8.24 17.49 2.72
N HIS A 54 7.58 16.53 2.10
CA HIS A 54 6.20 16.21 2.42
C HIS A 54 6.15 15.18 3.55
N TYR A 55 5.16 15.29 4.44
CA TYR A 55 4.98 14.30 5.49
C TYR A 55 3.52 14.03 5.81
N LEU A 56 3.26 12.81 6.26
CA LEU A 56 1.97 12.36 6.75
C LEU A 56 2.12 11.90 8.19
N VAL A 57 1.24 12.40 9.05
CA VAL A 57 1.09 11.94 10.43
C VAL A 57 -0.08 10.98 10.48
N MET A 58 0.17 9.80 11.03
CA MET A 58 -0.79 8.71 11.09
C MET A 58 -0.90 8.18 12.51
N GLU A 59 -2.01 7.50 12.81
CA GLU A 59 -2.12 6.75 14.05
C GLU A 59 -1.01 5.70 14.14
N TYR A 60 -0.47 5.51 15.35
CA TYR A 60 0.42 4.41 15.62
C TYR A 60 -0.40 3.15 15.88
N VAL A 61 -0.23 2.13 15.03
CA VAL A 61 -0.80 0.80 15.25
C VAL A 61 0.17 0.00 16.10
N GLU A 62 -0.17 -0.20 17.37
CA GLU A 62 0.58 -1.11 18.24
C GLU A 62 0.31 -2.55 17.80
N GLY A 63 1.32 -3.21 17.25
CA GLY A 63 1.18 -4.53 16.63
C GLY A 63 2.35 -4.87 15.71
N GLU A 64 2.15 -5.87 14.85
CA GLU A 64 3.13 -6.28 13.83
C GLU A 64 2.46 -6.43 12.46
N ASP A 65 3.23 -6.23 11.39
CA ASP A 65 2.76 -6.49 10.03
C ASP A 65 2.76 -7.99 9.72
N CYS A 66 1.94 -8.39 8.74
CA CYS A 66 1.76 -9.79 8.40
C CYS A 66 3.03 -10.46 7.86
N ALA A 67 3.94 -9.71 7.21
CA ALA A 67 5.22 -10.26 6.76
C ALA A 67 6.06 -10.70 7.97
N ARG A 68 6.26 -9.79 8.94
CA ARG A 68 6.99 -10.11 10.17
C ARG A 68 6.31 -11.20 11.00
N ARG A 69 4.98 -11.20 11.07
CA ARG A 69 4.24 -12.25 11.77
C ARG A 69 4.49 -13.64 11.19
N VAL A 70 4.56 -13.77 9.86
CA VAL A 70 4.85 -15.05 9.19
C VAL A 70 6.32 -15.41 9.33
N GLU A 71 7.24 -14.45 9.22
CA GLU A 71 8.68 -14.69 9.44
C GLU A 71 8.98 -15.22 10.85
N ARG A 72 8.36 -14.62 11.87
CA ARG A 72 8.50 -15.04 13.28
C ARG A 72 7.74 -16.34 13.58
N THR A 73 6.56 -16.45 12.99
CA THR A 73 5.49 -17.44 13.13
C THR A 73 5.67 -18.81 12.50
N GLY A 74 6.21 -18.78 11.29
CA GLY A 74 5.69 -19.63 10.23
C GLY A 74 4.29 -19.19 9.74
N PRO A 75 3.71 -19.96 8.80
CA PRO A 75 2.41 -19.68 8.19
C PRO A 75 1.27 -19.58 9.21
N MET A 76 0.23 -18.86 8.84
CA MET A 76 -1.01 -18.75 9.61
C MET A 76 -1.93 -19.95 9.34
N ASP A 77 -2.75 -20.31 10.32
CA ASP A 77 -3.90 -21.17 10.06
C ASP A 77 -4.94 -20.45 9.17
N GLU A 78 -5.84 -21.24 8.61
CA GLU A 78 -6.86 -20.77 7.66
C GLU A 78 -7.76 -19.69 8.27
N GLU A 79 -8.22 -19.89 9.50
CA GLU A 79 -9.12 -18.97 10.18
C GLU A 79 -8.48 -17.61 10.41
N THR A 80 -7.23 -17.60 10.87
CA THR A 80 -6.44 -16.37 11.08
C THR A 80 -6.19 -15.65 9.77
N ALA A 81 -5.76 -16.38 8.73
CA ALA A 81 -5.48 -15.80 7.41
C ALA A 81 -6.74 -15.19 6.78
N LEU A 82 -7.89 -15.85 6.88
CA LEU A 82 -9.17 -15.34 6.39
C LEU A 82 -9.65 -14.13 7.19
N THR A 83 -9.41 -14.10 8.51
CA THR A 83 -9.72 -12.93 9.35
C THR A 83 -8.91 -11.71 8.92
N VAL A 84 -7.61 -11.88 8.66
CA VAL A 84 -6.74 -10.84 8.09
C VAL A 84 -7.28 -10.36 6.76
N LEU A 85 -7.57 -11.30 5.85
CA LEU A 85 -8.02 -10.96 4.51
C LEU A 85 -9.36 -10.22 4.50
N LEU A 86 -10.31 -10.64 5.34
CA LEU A 86 -11.62 -10.00 5.48
C LEU A 86 -11.49 -8.57 6.00
N GLY A 87 -10.63 -8.35 7.01
CA GLY A 87 -10.34 -7.01 7.51
C GLY A 87 -9.75 -6.12 6.41
N ALA A 88 -8.73 -6.60 5.71
CA ALA A 88 -8.10 -5.88 4.61
C ALA A 88 -9.10 -5.57 3.47
N ALA A 89 -9.91 -6.54 3.06
CA ALA A 89 -10.92 -6.38 2.01
C ALA A 89 -11.99 -5.36 2.39
N ARG A 90 -12.43 -5.30 3.66
CA ARG A 90 -13.36 -4.25 4.14
C ARG A 90 -12.74 -2.86 4.06
N GLY A 91 -11.47 -2.73 4.46
CA GLY A 91 -10.74 -1.46 4.37
C GLY A 91 -10.56 -1.00 2.92
N LEU A 92 -10.10 -1.89 2.04
CA LEU A 92 -9.92 -1.61 0.62
C LEU A 92 -11.25 -1.30 -0.07
N GLY A 93 -12.31 -2.05 0.20
CA GLY A 93 -13.65 -1.77 -0.34
C GLY A 93 -14.18 -0.39 0.06
N TYR A 94 -13.92 0.04 1.30
CA TYR A 94 -14.25 1.40 1.75
C TYR A 94 -13.46 2.48 0.98
N ALA A 95 -12.19 2.22 0.66
CA ALA A 95 -11.34 3.09 -0.16
C ALA A 95 -11.82 3.15 -1.62
N HIS A 96 -12.14 2.00 -2.20
CA HIS A 96 -12.62 1.89 -3.59
C HIS A 96 -13.91 2.68 -3.81
N GLN A 97 -14.83 2.66 -2.85
CA GLN A 97 -16.06 3.47 -2.90
C GLN A 97 -15.81 4.99 -2.94
N ARG A 98 -14.59 5.43 -2.60
CA ARG A 98 -14.14 6.82 -2.63
C ARG A 98 -13.16 7.11 -3.78
N GLY A 99 -13.03 6.16 -4.71
CA GLY A 99 -12.16 6.29 -5.88
C GLY A 99 -10.67 6.11 -5.60
N ILE A 100 -10.29 5.62 -4.41
CA ILE A 100 -8.91 5.32 -4.06
C ILE A 100 -8.64 3.84 -4.30
N VAL A 101 -7.64 3.54 -5.13
CA VAL A 101 -7.08 2.19 -5.33
C VAL A 101 -5.70 2.16 -4.65
N HIS A 102 -5.44 1.14 -3.83
CA HIS A 102 -4.21 1.07 -3.04
C HIS A 102 -2.97 0.76 -3.89
N ARG A 103 -3.08 -0.18 -4.84
CA ARG A 103 -2.06 -0.57 -5.82
C ARG A 103 -0.77 -1.18 -5.26
N ASP A 104 -0.60 -1.30 -3.95
CA ASP A 104 0.60 -1.84 -3.29
C ASP A 104 0.20 -2.70 -2.08
N VAL A 105 -0.88 -3.48 -2.23
CA VAL A 105 -1.31 -4.41 -1.18
C VAL A 105 -0.27 -5.53 -1.08
N LYS A 106 0.29 -5.73 0.11
CA LYS A 106 1.30 -6.76 0.42
C LYS A 106 1.30 -7.04 1.92
N PRO A 107 1.91 -8.13 2.41
CA PRO A 107 1.84 -8.50 3.82
C PRO A 107 2.44 -7.43 4.76
N ALA A 108 3.48 -6.72 4.31
CA ALA A 108 4.07 -5.60 5.07
C ALA A 108 3.14 -4.38 5.21
N ASN A 109 2.10 -4.28 4.39
CA ASN A 109 1.11 -3.20 4.45
C ASN A 109 -0.19 -3.62 5.18
N LEU A 110 -0.23 -4.83 5.75
CA LEU A 110 -1.34 -5.32 6.57
C LEU A 110 -0.85 -5.51 8.01
N MET A 111 -1.28 -4.62 8.90
CA MET A 111 -0.96 -4.65 10.32
C MET A 111 -2.00 -5.47 11.09
N ILE A 112 -1.54 -6.30 12.02
CA ILE A 112 -2.35 -6.92 13.06
C ILE A 112 -2.01 -6.19 14.36
N SER A 113 -2.99 -5.48 14.92
CA SER A 113 -2.81 -4.79 16.20
C SER A 113 -2.72 -5.77 17.37
N ALA A 114 -2.22 -5.30 18.51
CA ALA A 114 -2.20 -6.05 19.76
C ALA A 114 -3.60 -6.47 20.25
N HIS A 115 -4.66 -5.85 19.72
CA HIS A 115 -6.05 -6.19 19.99
C HIS A 115 -6.67 -7.13 18.95
N GLY A 116 -5.88 -7.60 17.96
CA GLY A 116 -6.34 -8.50 16.90
C GLY A 116 -7.02 -7.78 15.72
N GLU A 117 -7.13 -6.45 15.75
CA GLU A 117 -7.68 -5.68 14.64
C GLU A 117 -6.71 -5.63 13.46
N VAL A 118 -7.24 -5.78 12.25
CA VAL A 118 -6.48 -5.69 11.01
C VAL A 118 -6.58 -4.28 10.45
N LYS A 119 -5.44 -3.67 10.12
CA LYS A 119 -5.37 -2.33 9.50
C LYS A 119 -4.51 -2.36 8.24
N VAL A 120 -5.07 -1.86 7.15
CA VAL A 120 -4.32 -1.57 5.93
C VAL A 120 -3.61 -0.23 6.12
N ILE A 121 -2.29 -0.23 5.94
CA ILE A 121 -1.46 0.97 5.98
C ILE A 121 -1.07 1.41 4.56
N ASP A 122 -0.51 2.62 4.42
CA ASP A 122 0.10 3.07 3.15
C ASP A 122 -0.82 3.03 1.93
N LEU A 123 -1.97 3.74 1.98
CA LEU A 123 -3.03 3.83 0.95
C LEU A 123 -2.62 4.30 -0.47
N GLY A 124 -1.49 3.87 -1.03
CA GLY A 124 -1.09 4.19 -2.39
C GLY A 124 -0.79 5.67 -2.64
N LEU A 125 -0.75 6.51 -1.59
CA LEU A 125 -0.47 7.96 -1.69
C LEU A 125 0.88 8.24 -2.36
N ALA A 126 1.82 7.30 -2.26
CA ALA A 126 3.11 7.35 -2.95
C ALA A 126 3.08 6.86 -4.41
N ARG A 127 1.94 6.34 -4.91
CA ARG A 127 1.74 5.87 -6.30
C ARG A 127 0.88 6.82 -7.14
N ALA A 128 0.15 7.75 -6.52
CA ALA A 128 -0.28 9.02 -7.13
C ALA A 128 0.84 9.66 -7.96
N ILE A 129 2.04 9.55 -7.38
CA ILE A 129 3.34 10.07 -7.81
C ILE A 129 3.83 9.42 -9.11
N ASP A 130 3.58 8.13 -9.31
CA ASP A 130 4.19 7.33 -10.38
C ASP A 130 3.37 7.30 -11.68
N SER A 131 2.07 7.63 -11.57
CA SER A 131 1.13 7.61 -12.70
C SER A 131 1.55 8.54 -13.85
N THR A 132 2.28 9.61 -13.55
CA THR A 132 2.72 10.61 -14.55
C THR A 132 4.09 10.28 -15.18
N ARG A 133 4.86 9.35 -14.57
CA ARG A 133 6.18 8.92 -15.06
C ARG A 133 6.12 7.63 -15.89
N GLN A 134 4.91 7.17 -16.25
CA GLN A 134 4.61 5.89 -16.92
C GLN A 134 5.19 5.72 -18.34
N LEU A 135 6.07 6.60 -18.82
CA LEU A 135 6.89 6.36 -20.00
C LEU A 135 8.36 6.21 -19.59
N GLY A 136 8.72 5.01 -19.10
CA GLY A 136 10.13 4.55 -19.09
C GLY A 136 10.85 4.44 -17.75
N ALA A 137 10.16 4.43 -16.60
CA ALA A 137 10.84 4.16 -15.33
C ALA A 137 11.20 2.66 -15.20
N THR A 138 12.49 2.42 -15.00
CA THR A 138 13.13 1.09 -14.87
C THR A 138 12.55 0.30 -13.70
N ILE A 139 12.41 -1.00 -13.92
CA ILE A 139 11.83 -2.09 -13.11
C ILE A 139 12.25 -2.12 -11.61
N GLY A 140 13.23 -1.33 -11.18
CA GLY A 140 13.81 -1.37 -9.82
C GLY A 140 13.17 -0.48 -8.74
N THR A 141 12.22 0.40 -9.07
CA THR A 141 11.58 1.31 -8.07
C THR A 141 10.12 0.99 -7.78
N LEU A 142 9.53 0.08 -8.54
CA LEU A 142 8.21 -0.46 -8.31
C LEU A 142 8.28 -1.40 -7.09
N GLY A 143 7.34 -1.27 -6.14
CA GLY A 143 7.29 -2.12 -4.94
C GLY A 143 7.41 -3.61 -5.25
N THR A 144 7.71 -4.43 -4.23
CA THR A 144 8.03 -5.86 -4.37
C THR A 144 7.15 -6.54 -5.43
N PRO A 145 7.70 -6.88 -6.61
CA PRO A 145 6.90 -7.23 -7.80
C PRO A 145 6.03 -8.47 -7.61
N LEU A 146 6.32 -9.24 -6.56
CA LEU A 146 5.67 -10.47 -6.16
C LEU A 146 4.16 -10.34 -5.90
N TYR A 147 3.66 -9.16 -5.52
CA TYR A 147 2.23 -8.96 -5.21
C TYR A 147 1.48 -8.13 -6.26
N MET A 148 2.19 -7.68 -7.29
CA MET A 148 1.65 -6.79 -8.31
C MET A 148 0.74 -7.56 -9.28
N ALA A 149 -0.41 -6.98 -9.61
CA ALA A 149 -1.31 -7.55 -10.60
C ALA A 149 -0.76 -7.37 -12.04
N PRO A 150 -0.97 -8.31 -12.97
CA PRO A 150 -0.44 -8.25 -14.33
C PRO A 150 -0.75 -6.95 -15.07
N GLU A 151 -1.95 -6.41 -14.90
CA GLU A 151 -2.41 -5.16 -15.51
C GLU A 151 -1.62 -3.94 -15.05
N GLN A 152 -1.01 -3.97 -13.86
CA GLN A 152 -0.15 -2.89 -13.36
C GLN A 152 1.17 -2.80 -14.12
N TRP A 153 1.57 -3.87 -14.81
CA TRP A 153 2.76 -3.89 -15.68
C TRP A 153 2.44 -3.44 -17.11
N GLN A 154 1.20 -3.64 -17.53
CA GLN A 154 0.79 -3.51 -18.94
C GLN A 154 0.08 -2.19 -19.23
N SER A 155 -0.52 -1.57 -18.20
CA SER A 155 -1.45 -0.48 -18.37
C SER A 155 -1.21 0.65 -17.37
N ALA A 156 -1.39 1.87 -17.86
CA ALA A 156 -1.54 3.06 -17.03
C ALA A 156 -2.81 3.05 -16.18
N ASN A 157 -3.85 2.39 -16.69
CA ASN A 157 -5.18 2.34 -16.11
C ASN A 157 -5.31 1.09 -15.23
N VAL A 158 -5.01 1.26 -13.95
CA VAL A 158 -5.15 0.25 -12.89
C VAL A 158 -6.36 0.60 -12.04
N ASP A 159 -7.34 -0.31 -12.00
CA ASP A 159 -8.56 -0.17 -11.21
C ASP A 159 -8.51 -1.03 -9.92
N ALA A 160 -9.63 -1.08 -9.20
CA ALA A 160 -9.76 -1.79 -7.92
C ALA A 160 -9.48 -3.30 -8.00
N THR A 161 -9.55 -3.92 -9.18
CA THR A 161 -9.31 -5.36 -9.35
C THR A 161 -7.85 -5.74 -9.07
N ALA A 162 -6.90 -4.81 -9.22
CA ALA A 162 -5.51 -5.03 -8.86
C ALA A 162 -5.31 -5.27 -7.35
N ASP A 163 -6.09 -4.59 -6.50
CA ASP A 163 -6.05 -4.82 -5.05
C ASP A 163 -6.64 -6.19 -4.70
N VAL A 164 -7.63 -6.67 -5.46
CA VAL A 164 -8.22 -8.01 -5.29
C VAL A 164 -7.21 -9.10 -5.66
N TRP A 165 -6.49 -8.93 -6.77
CA TRP A 165 -5.39 -9.81 -7.14
C TRP A 165 -4.35 -9.90 -6.03
N ALA A 166 -3.90 -8.74 -5.55
CA ALA A 166 -2.89 -8.64 -4.52
C ALA A 166 -3.34 -9.28 -3.19
N LEU A 167 -4.62 -9.18 -2.82
CA LEU A 167 -5.19 -9.91 -1.68
C LEU A 167 -5.08 -11.43 -1.87
N GLY A 168 -5.32 -11.96 -3.07
CA GLY A 168 -5.11 -13.38 -3.35
C GLY A 168 -3.64 -13.81 -3.17
N ALA A 169 -2.71 -12.99 -3.65
CA ALA A 169 -1.28 -13.20 -3.49
C ALA A 169 -0.84 -13.14 -2.00
N VAL A 170 -1.41 -12.21 -1.23
CA VAL A 170 -1.22 -12.14 0.23
C VAL A 170 -1.74 -13.41 0.90
N LEU A 171 -2.97 -13.84 0.59
CA LEU A 171 -3.56 -15.05 1.19
C LEU A 171 -2.66 -16.28 0.98
N HIS A 172 -2.13 -16.46 -0.24
CA HIS A 172 -1.16 -17.53 -0.50
C HIS A 172 0.05 -17.45 0.42
N PHE A 173 0.67 -16.27 0.55
CA PHE A 173 1.81 -16.08 1.44
C PHE A 173 1.46 -16.36 2.90
N LEU A 174 0.29 -15.89 3.38
CA LEU A 174 -0.15 -16.12 4.76
C LEU A 174 -0.29 -17.61 5.08
N LEU A 175 -0.86 -18.39 4.16
CA LEU A 175 -1.13 -19.82 4.35
C LEU A 175 0.10 -20.72 4.15
N THR A 176 1.07 -20.28 3.35
CA THR A 176 2.20 -21.13 2.93
C THR A 176 3.56 -20.67 3.44
N GLY A 177 3.68 -19.40 3.82
CA GLY A 177 4.96 -18.73 4.10
C GLY A 177 5.85 -18.57 2.87
N ARG A 178 5.33 -18.81 1.65
CA ARG A 178 6.09 -18.78 0.40
C ARG A 178 5.63 -17.64 -0.49
N SER A 179 6.55 -17.14 -1.31
CA SER A 179 6.24 -16.17 -2.36
C SER A 179 5.10 -16.69 -3.25
N PRO A 180 4.10 -15.85 -3.58
CA PRO A 180 2.99 -16.22 -4.47
C PRO A 180 3.42 -16.39 -5.93
N ILE A 181 4.51 -15.72 -6.33
CA ILE A 181 5.10 -15.85 -7.66
C ILE A 181 6.43 -16.62 -7.53
N PRO A 182 6.65 -17.70 -8.31
CA PRO A 182 7.94 -18.41 -8.33
C PRO A 182 9.09 -17.50 -8.73
N GLU A 183 10.25 -17.59 -8.08
CA GLU A 183 11.45 -16.78 -8.38
C GLU A 183 11.90 -16.85 -9.86
N HIS A 184 11.52 -17.90 -10.58
CA HIS A 184 11.89 -18.09 -12.00
C HIS A 184 10.93 -17.41 -13.01
N ALA A 185 9.84 -16.79 -12.56
CA ALA A 185 8.88 -16.14 -13.46
C ALA A 185 9.31 -14.72 -13.89
N THR A 186 10.31 -14.12 -13.23
CA THR A 186 10.83 -12.79 -13.59
C THR A 186 11.92 -12.82 -14.67
N ASP A 187 12.35 -14.00 -15.12
CA ASP A 187 13.45 -14.19 -16.08
C ASP A 187 13.01 -14.36 -17.55
N THR A 188 11.72 -14.16 -17.86
CA THR A 188 11.17 -14.36 -19.22
C THR A 188 10.62 -13.09 -19.88
N ALA A 189 11.35 -11.98 -19.72
CA ALA A 189 11.27 -10.84 -20.63
C ALA A 189 12.61 -10.68 -21.35
N THR A 190 12.89 -11.60 -22.28
CA THR A 190 13.99 -11.50 -23.25
C THR A 190 13.59 -10.61 -24.42
#